data_AF-A0A0F9KT15-F1
#
_entry.id   AF-A0A0F9KT15-F1
#
_cell.length_a   1.000
_cell.length_b   1.000
_cell.length_c   1.000
_cell.angle_alpha   90.00
_cell.angle_beta   90.00
_cell.angle_gamma   90.00
#
_symmetry.space_group_name_H-M   'P 1'
#
loop_
_entity.id
_entity.type
_entity.pdbx_description
1 polymer ?
#
loop_
_entity_poly.entity_id
_entity_poly.type
_entity_poly.pdbx_seq_one_letter_code
_entity_poly.pdbx_strand_id
1 'polypeptide(L)'
;EGAHGIFEDFLDVEPADWDAKFADFKKLGLIDDNDIKVLQSLKTLPLVKQSAAMLLLHTGLMTSYLSNIMEARAGTMIQNMNRDYSPLPAQAREVMAAAFIAPEKTAEVRDAMRRSGLSEGDIDLMFLSVYRLYDENIIRILWLRKEIDDSKLYERMRELGYTDTRTAEVVKTWEVIPGIQDILFMVAKEAFEPDAVELMGLEDEFPVSQLQWAEKQGISEFWMRKYWSAHWQQPGIEMGLEMLHRKVINEEELDMLFRTVETPPFWRGKIKQIAYNVLTRVDTRRMHKMGVLDDEELISVYEDQGYSRKNAVRMAKFTVLYNQEKERELTKTEVMTSYRAEAMTKEAALALLQKLNYPETEALYLLTFEDYKREKEYREDMVKIIGERYQTRLINKTKVRAELGQLNLKGRETELLITKWDLKLMKDVKFPSKSDLDKFLRKKIINEDEYTRQMDLIGYGTMYIDWYKQSLRSTMGE
;
A
#
# COMPACT_ATOMS: atom_id res chain seq x y z
N GLU A 1 99.97 11.31 -12.17
CA GLU A 1 101.41 11.01 -12.39
C GLU A 1 101.71 10.20 -13.67
N GLY A 2 100.74 9.84 -14.52
CA GLY A 2 101.02 9.12 -15.79
C GLY A 2 101.07 9.96 -17.08
N ALA A 3 100.85 11.28 -17.02
CA ALA A 3 100.69 12.12 -18.22
C ALA A 3 101.97 12.86 -18.65
N HIS A 4 103.00 12.92 -17.79
CA HIS A 4 104.16 13.78 -18.04
C HIS A 4 105.14 13.22 -19.08
N GLY A 5 105.16 11.90 -19.32
CA GLY A 5 106.05 11.25 -20.28
C GLY A 5 105.48 11.01 -21.68
N ILE A 6 104.18 11.29 -21.92
CA ILE A 6 103.52 11.00 -23.22
C ILE A 6 103.60 12.20 -24.18
N PHE A 7 103.82 13.41 -23.66
CA PHE A 7 103.81 14.65 -24.45
C PHE A 7 105.17 15.04 -25.03
N GLU A 8 106.30 14.63 -24.44
CA GLU A 8 107.64 15.00 -24.92
C GLU A 8 108.10 14.20 -26.16
N ASP A 9 107.58 12.99 -26.37
CA ASP A 9 107.91 12.13 -27.53
C ASP A 9 107.14 12.49 -28.83
N PHE A 10 106.49 13.66 -28.90
CA PHE A 10 105.66 14.05 -30.06
C PHE A 10 106.43 14.76 -31.18
N LEU A 11 107.57 15.39 -30.89
CA LEU A 11 108.29 16.19 -31.88
C LEU A 11 109.43 15.46 -32.60
N ASP A 12 109.75 14.22 -32.20
CA ASP A 12 110.90 13.47 -32.71
C ASP A 12 110.51 12.03 -33.13
N VAL A 13 109.61 11.91 -34.11
CA VAL A 13 109.17 10.60 -34.60
C VAL A 13 109.34 10.53 -36.12
N GLU A 14 110.20 9.63 -36.56
CA GLU A 14 110.28 9.21 -37.96
C GLU A 14 108.90 8.77 -38.46
N PRO A 15 108.54 9.08 -39.72
CA PRO A 15 107.25 8.69 -40.27
C PRO A 15 107.20 7.19 -40.58
N ALA A 16 107.02 6.32 -39.57
CA ALA A 16 106.35 5.01 -39.67
C ALA A 16 106.44 4.11 -38.40
N ASP A 17 105.90 4.51 -37.25
CA ASP A 17 105.53 3.52 -36.20
C ASP A 17 104.05 3.62 -35.79
N TRP A 18 103.20 3.20 -36.74
CA TRP A 18 101.75 3.11 -36.57
C TRP A 18 101.36 2.08 -35.50
N ASP A 19 102.14 1.00 -35.36
CA ASP A 19 101.77 -0.11 -34.50
C ASP A 19 101.98 0.25 -33.02
N ALA A 20 103.02 1.01 -32.70
CA ALA A 20 103.19 1.60 -31.36
C ALA A 20 102.04 2.55 -31.00
N LYS A 21 101.67 3.46 -31.90
CA LYS A 21 100.57 4.41 -31.65
C LYS A 21 99.21 3.72 -31.50
N PHE A 22 98.97 2.66 -32.27
CA PHE A 22 97.76 1.85 -32.13
C PHE A 22 97.73 1.07 -30.81
N ALA A 23 98.87 0.56 -30.35
CA ALA A 23 98.97 -0.06 -29.04
C ALA A 23 98.66 0.93 -27.90
N ASP A 24 99.15 2.17 -28.00
CA ASP A 24 98.84 3.23 -27.04
C ASP A 24 97.33 3.56 -27.01
N PHE A 25 96.70 3.74 -28.18
CA PHE A 25 95.26 3.98 -28.25
C PHE A 25 94.45 2.80 -27.71
N LYS A 26 94.85 1.56 -28.01
CA LYS A 26 94.20 0.36 -27.48
C LYS A 26 94.34 0.26 -25.96
N LYS A 27 95.50 0.60 -25.40
CA LYS A 27 95.74 0.63 -23.95
C LYS A 27 94.88 1.67 -23.24
N LEU A 28 94.62 2.79 -23.91
CA LEU A 28 93.66 3.81 -23.45
C LEU A 28 92.19 3.41 -23.68
N GLY A 29 91.94 2.26 -24.31
CA GLY A 29 90.59 1.76 -24.62
C GLY A 29 89.89 2.51 -25.76
N LEU A 30 90.64 3.24 -26.59
CA LEU A 30 90.11 4.13 -27.64
C LEU A 30 89.83 3.42 -28.96
N ILE A 31 90.51 2.30 -29.22
CA ILE A 31 90.33 1.46 -30.41
C ILE A 31 90.46 -0.01 -30.01
N ASP A 32 89.84 -0.92 -30.78
CA ASP A 32 89.95 -2.36 -30.57
C ASP A 32 90.78 -3.08 -31.66
N ASP A 33 90.90 -4.41 -31.57
CA ASP A 33 91.66 -5.21 -32.54
C ASP A 33 91.08 -5.19 -33.96
N ASN A 34 89.78 -4.93 -34.12
CA ASN A 34 89.15 -4.80 -35.43
C ASN A 34 89.40 -3.41 -36.02
N ASP A 35 89.32 -2.35 -35.21
CA ASP A 35 89.67 -1.00 -35.62
C ASP A 35 91.12 -0.93 -36.11
N ILE A 36 92.06 -1.55 -35.38
CA ILE A 36 93.47 -1.62 -35.78
C ILE A 36 93.62 -2.27 -37.16
N LYS A 37 92.91 -3.38 -37.44
CA LYS A 37 92.96 -4.04 -38.76
C LYS A 37 92.48 -3.11 -39.87
N VAL A 38 91.41 -2.35 -39.63
CA VAL A 38 90.89 -1.40 -40.61
C VAL A 38 91.87 -0.24 -40.81
N LEU A 39 92.42 0.31 -39.74
CA LEU A 39 93.33 1.45 -39.78
C LEU A 39 94.71 1.09 -40.38
N GLN A 40 95.14 -0.17 -40.27
CA GLN A 40 96.33 -0.67 -40.97
C GLN A 40 96.24 -0.52 -42.49
N SER A 41 95.03 -0.53 -43.08
CA SER A 41 94.86 -0.30 -44.52
C SER A 41 95.33 1.09 -44.96
N LEU A 42 95.38 2.07 -44.05
CA LEU A 42 95.83 3.43 -44.33
C LEU A 42 97.35 3.51 -44.59
N LYS A 43 98.14 2.49 -44.18
CA LYS A 43 99.56 2.35 -44.53
C LYS A 43 99.80 2.21 -46.04
N THR A 44 98.76 1.92 -46.83
CA THR A 44 98.86 1.80 -48.30
C THR A 44 98.83 3.15 -49.02
N LEU A 45 98.53 4.25 -48.32
CA LEU A 45 98.48 5.60 -48.89
C LEU A 45 99.89 6.17 -49.15
N PRO A 46 100.07 7.19 -49.99
CA PRO A 46 101.32 7.94 -50.09
C PRO A 46 101.73 8.58 -48.74
N LEU A 47 103.03 8.66 -48.46
CA LEU A 47 103.57 9.06 -47.15
C LEU A 47 102.95 10.34 -46.55
N VAL A 48 102.77 11.39 -47.35
CA VAL A 48 102.15 12.66 -46.90
C VAL A 48 100.71 12.45 -46.42
N LYS A 49 99.95 11.57 -47.09
CA LYS A 49 98.57 11.24 -46.70
C LYS A 49 98.53 10.31 -45.49
N GLN A 50 99.52 9.44 -45.32
CA GLN A 50 99.66 8.62 -44.11
C GLN A 50 99.88 9.49 -42.87
N SER A 51 100.83 10.42 -42.93
CA SER A 51 101.12 11.34 -41.82
C SER A 51 99.90 12.20 -41.47
N ALA A 52 99.18 12.69 -42.48
CA ALA A 52 97.93 13.43 -42.27
C ALA A 52 96.83 12.56 -41.62
N ALA A 53 96.68 11.30 -42.07
CA ALA A 53 95.70 10.37 -41.50
C ALA A 53 96.02 10.03 -40.03
N MET A 54 97.28 9.78 -39.69
CA MET A 54 97.68 9.54 -38.29
C MET A 54 97.48 10.75 -37.40
N LEU A 55 97.81 11.94 -37.91
CA LEU A 55 97.57 13.18 -37.17
C LEU A 55 96.09 13.38 -36.89
N LEU A 56 95.22 13.19 -37.88
CA LEU A 56 93.76 13.29 -37.73
C LEU A 56 93.21 12.23 -36.76
N LEU A 57 93.65 10.97 -36.89
CA LEU A 57 93.24 9.90 -36.01
C LEU A 57 93.67 10.16 -34.56
N HIS A 58 94.94 10.51 -34.35
CA HIS A 58 95.46 10.82 -33.02
C HIS A 58 94.71 12.01 -32.41
N THR A 59 94.52 13.07 -33.18
CA THR A 59 93.78 14.26 -32.71
C THR A 59 92.34 13.90 -32.37
N GLY A 60 91.64 13.15 -33.23
CA GLY A 60 90.25 12.75 -32.99
C GLY A 60 90.08 11.87 -31.76
N LEU A 61 90.91 10.82 -31.63
CA LEU A 61 90.85 9.88 -30.51
C LEU A 61 91.26 10.54 -29.20
N MET A 62 92.33 11.35 -29.19
CA MET A 62 92.77 12.06 -27.99
C MET A 62 91.78 13.16 -27.58
N THR A 63 91.15 13.85 -28.53
CA THR A 63 90.10 14.83 -28.21
C THR A 63 88.89 14.13 -27.59
N SER A 64 88.49 12.97 -28.11
CA SER A 64 87.42 12.14 -27.53
C SER A 64 87.78 11.67 -26.11
N TYR A 65 88.99 11.17 -25.91
CA TYR A 65 89.49 10.75 -24.59
C TYR A 65 89.47 11.89 -23.57
N LEU A 66 89.98 13.06 -23.95
CA LEU A 66 90.01 14.25 -23.11
C LEU A 66 88.59 14.74 -22.80
N SER A 67 87.68 14.74 -23.79
CA SER A 67 86.27 15.10 -23.60
C SER A 67 85.60 14.21 -22.56
N ASN A 68 85.75 12.89 -22.67
CA ASN A 68 85.13 11.93 -21.76
C ASN A 68 85.67 12.05 -20.32
N ILE A 69 86.97 12.27 -20.15
CA ILE A 69 87.56 12.48 -18.82
C ILE A 69 87.13 13.82 -18.22
N MET A 70 87.09 14.87 -19.05
CA MET A 70 86.60 16.17 -18.62
C MET A 70 85.14 16.10 -18.19
N GLU A 71 84.27 15.44 -18.94
CA GLU A 71 82.85 15.29 -18.61
C GLU A 71 82.65 14.53 -17.29
N ALA A 72 83.41 13.44 -17.08
CA ALA A 72 83.39 12.66 -15.84
C ALA A 72 83.90 13.45 -14.61
N ARG A 73 84.90 14.33 -14.78
CA ARG A 73 85.47 15.13 -13.67
C ARG A 73 84.75 16.47 -13.45
N ALA A 74 84.20 17.05 -14.51
CA ALA A 74 83.49 18.32 -14.48
C ALA A 74 82.02 18.16 -14.09
N GLY A 75 81.51 16.93 -13.91
CA GLY A 75 80.12 16.69 -13.52
C GLY A 75 79.63 17.56 -12.35
N THR A 76 80.37 17.61 -11.23
CA THR A 76 80.02 18.47 -10.08
C THR A 76 80.11 19.96 -10.40
N MET A 77 81.04 20.36 -11.27
CA MET A 77 81.19 21.75 -11.73
C MET A 77 80.00 22.16 -12.61
N ILE A 78 79.60 21.32 -13.57
CA ILE A 78 78.42 21.50 -14.42
C ILE A 78 77.15 21.53 -13.57
N GLN A 79 77.03 20.65 -12.57
CA GLN A 79 75.89 20.65 -11.63
C GLN A 79 75.83 21.93 -10.78
N ASN A 80 76.97 22.43 -10.27
CA ASN A 80 77.01 23.70 -9.55
C ASN A 80 76.66 24.87 -10.47
N MET A 81 77.16 24.90 -11.71
CA MET A 81 76.77 25.90 -12.69
C MET A 81 75.27 25.83 -13.00
N ASN A 82 74.70 24.63 -13.15
CA ASN A 82 73.27 24.48 -13.38
C ASN A 82 72.44 24.93 -12.17
N ARG A 83 72.89 24.68 -10.93
CA ARG A 83 72.23 25.16 -9.71
C ARG A 83 72.28 26.68 -9.62
N ASP A 84 73.45 27.26 -9.82
CA ASP A 84 73.69 28.68 -9.56
C ASP A 84 73.14 29.58 -10.68
N TYR A 85 73.10 29.10 -11.93
CA TYR A 85 72.67 29.87 -13.10
C TYR A 85 71.36 29.39 -13.74
N SER A 86 70.87 28.18 -13.39
CA SER A 86 69.62 27.60 -13.93
C SER A 86 69.45 27.77 -15.45
N PRO A 87 70.44 27.36 -16.28
CA PRO A 87 70.46 27.64 -17.71
C PRO A 87 69.42 26.86 -18.51
N LEU A 88 68.77 25.86 -17.90
CA LEU A 88 67.74 25.05 -18.52
C LEU A 88 66.37 25.67 -18.23
N PRO A 89 65.73 26.35 -19.20
CA PRO A 89 64.39 26.86 -19.00
C PRO A 89 63.41 25.70 -18.82
N ALA A 90 62.36 25.93 -18.03
CA ALA A 90 61.33 24.93 -17.82
C ALA A 90 60.61 24.61 -19.14
N GLN A 91 60.22 23.35 -19.31
CA GLN A 91 59.52 22.92 -20.52
C GLN A 91 58.19 23.65 -20.66
N ALA A 92 57.91 24.15 -21.86
CA ALA A 92 56.76 25.01 -22.11
C ALA A 92 55.42 24.39 -21.69
N ARG A 93 55.24 23.08 -21.86
CA ARG A 93 54.05 22.34 -21.42
C ARG A 93 53.86 22.36 -19.91
N GLU A 94 54.94 22.26 -19.14
CA GLU A 94 54.91 22.18 -17.68
C GLU A 94 54.61 23.53 -17.03
N VAL A 95 55.11 24.62 -17.61
CA VAL A 95 54.86 25.98 -17.08
C VAL A 95 53.54 26.58 -17.53
N MET A 96 52.99 26.15 -18.66
CA MET A 96 51.75 26.70 -19.20
C MET A 96 50.56 26.50 -18.26
N ALA A 97 50.50 25.36 -17.57
CA ALA A 97 49.44 25.09 -16.57
C ALA A 97 49.44 26.13 -15.43
N ALA A 98 50.61 26.68 -15.07
CA ALA A 98 50.72 27.69 -14.03
C ALA A 98 49.98 28.99 -14.38
N ALA A 99 49.90 29.35 -15.66
CA ALA A 99 49.16 30.53 -16.10
C ALA A 99 47.64 30.38 -15.95
N PHE A 100 47.10 29.15 -15.95
CA PHE A 100 45.67 28.90 -15.69
C PHE A 100 45.34 28.86 -14.18
N ILE A 101 46.29 28.41 -13.36
CA ILE A 101 46.13 28.34 -11.89
C ILE A 101 46.36 29.72 -11.26
N ALA A 102 47.31 30.49 -11.78
CA ALA A 102 47.72 31.81 -11.32
C ALA A 102 47.77 32.82 -12.50
N PRO A 103 46.61 33.36 -12.94
CA PRO A 103 46.53 34.25 -14.10
C PRO A 103 47.43 35.47 -14.02
N GLU A 104 47.69 35.98 -12.82
CA GLU A 104 48.60 37.09 -12.57
C GLU A 104 50.06 36.79 -12.97
N LYS A 105 50.44 35.51 -13.05
CA LYS A 105 51.79 35.06 -13.48
C LYS A 105 51.89 34.78 -14.97
N THR A 106 50.85 35.05 -15.76
CA THR A 106 50.83 34.76 -17.22
C THR A 106 52.01 35.39 -17.95
N ALA A 107 52.40 36.62 -17.59
CA ALA A 107 53.56 37.29 -18.19
C ALA A 107 54.88 36.55 -17.90
N GLU A 108 55.08 36.09 -16.66
CA GLU A 108 56.26 35.30 -16.25
C GLU A 108 56.30 33.93 -16.96
N VAL A 109 55.14 33.29 -17.13
CA VAL A 109 55.03 32.01 -17.84
C VAL A 109 55.36 32.17 -19.33
N ARG A 110 54.81 33.20 -19.99
CA ARG A 110 55.12 33.47 -21.41
C ARG A 110 56.60 33.78 -21.60
N ASP A 111 57.21 34.56 -20.72
CA ASP A 111 58.65 34.84 -20.73
C ASP A 111 59.50 33.56 -20.53
N ALA A 112 59.10 32.68 -19.61
CA ALA A 112 59.74 31.37 -19.44
C ALA A 112 59.65 30.48 -20.69
N MET A 113 58.51 30.48 -21.39
CA MET A 113 58.33 29.76 -22.65
C MET A 113 59.18 30.35 -23.78
N ARG A 114 59.34 31.68 -23.85
CA ARG A 114 60.23 32.33 -24.83
C ARG A 114 61.70 31.99 -24.62
N ARG A 115 62.15 31.84 -23.36
CA ARG A 115 63.53 31.39 -23.06
C ARG A 115 63.83 30.00 -23.61
N SER A 116 62.80 29.19 -23.86
CA SER A 116 62.90 27.88 -24.53
C SER A 116 62.91 27.97 -26.06
N GLY A 117 62.93 29.17 -26.64
CA GLY A 117 63.02 29.41 -28.08
C GLY A 117 61.68 29.47 -28.82
N LEU A 118 60.54 29.47 -28.12
CA LEU A 118 59.20 29.56 -28.75
C LEU A 118 58.88 30.98 -29.20
N SER A 119 58.25 31.11 -30.37
CA SER A 119 57.72 32.38 -30.84
C SER A 119 56.45 32.77 -30.06
N GLU A 120 56.12 34.06 -30.05
CA GLU A 120 54.86 34.54 -29.45
C GLU A 120 53.63 33.87 -30.06
N GLY A 121 53.63 33.67 -31.39
CA GLY A 121 52.54 32.97 -32.08
C GLY A 121 52.41 31.51 -31.68
N ASP A 122 53.53 30.81 -31.50
CA ASP A 122 53.51 29.41 -31.03
C ASP A 122 53.01 29.32 -29.58
N ILE A 123 53.42 30.27 -28.73
CA ILE A 123 52.92 30.38 -27.35
C ILE A 123 51.40 30.57 -27.36
N ASP A 124 50.86 31.45 -28.19
CA ASP A 124 49.41 31.68 -28.27
C ASP A 124 48.65 30.42 -28.73
N LEU A 125 49.15 29.70 -29.74
CA LEU A 125 48.60 28.42 -30.18
C LEU A 125 48.64 27.36 -29.08
N MET A 126 49.73 27.34 -28.32
CA MET A 126 49.91 26.44 -27.19
C MET A 126 48.88 26.73 -26.09
N PHE A 127 48.66 28.00 -25.72
CA PHE A 127 47.61 28.39 -24.76
C PHE A 127 46.20 28.02 -25.25
N LEU A 128 45.92 28.21 -26.54
CA LEU A 128 44.66 27.77 -27.15
C LEU A 128 44.48 26.26 -27.07
N SER A 129 45.54 25.48 -27.27
CA SER A 129 45.48 24.01 -27.29
C SER A 129 45.11 23.37 -25.95
N VAL A 130 45.33 24.07 -24.83
CA VAL A 130 45.04 23.57 -23.48
C VAL A 130 43.78 24.19 -22.88
N TYR A 131 43.12 25.07 -23.61
CA TYR A 131 41.86 25.66 -23.20
C TYR A 131 40.82 24.56 -22.97
N ARG A 132 40.20 24.55 -21.78
CA ARG A 132 39.24 23.50 -21.42
C ARG A 132 37.90 23.76 -22.08
N LEU A 133 37.55 22.91 -23.03
CA LEU A 133 36.26 22.92 -23.70
C LEU A 133 35.18 22.22 -22.86
N TYR A 134 33.93 22.60 -23.09
CA TYR A 134 32.79 21.84 -22.56
C TYR A 134 32.65 20.54 -23.33
N ASP A 135 32.35 19.43 -22.65
CA ASP A 135 31.91 18.23 -23.36
C ASP A 135 30.49 18.41 -23.95
N GLU A 136 30.12 17.52 -24.87
CA GLU A 136 28.83 17.55 -25.55
C GLU A 136 27.64 17.53 -24.58
N ASN A 137 27.74 16.79 -23.46
CA ASN A 137 26.65 16.69 -22.50
C ASN A 137 26.44 18.00 -21.74
N ILE A 138 27.51 18.73 -21.39
CA ILE A 138 27.40 20.06 -20.80
C ILE A 138 26.76 21.04 -21.80
N ILE A 139 27.18 21.01 -23.06
CA ILE A 139 26.59 21.86 -24.11
C ILE A 139 25.09 21.55 -24.27
N ARG A 140 24.72 20.26 -24.32
CA ARG A 140 23.32 19.81 -24.34
C ARG A 140 22.53 20.37 -23.16
N ILE A 141 23.05 20.25 -21.94
CA ILE A 141 22.37 20.74 -20.72
C ILE A 141 22.16 22.25 -20.79
N LEU A 142 23.19 23.01 -21.17
CA LEU A 142 23.09 24.46 -21.30
C LEU A 142 22.04 24.87 -22.35
N TRP A 143 22.01 24.18 -23.48
CA TRP A 143 21.06 24.46 -24.55
C TRP A 143 19.62 24.08 -24.16
N LEU A 144 19.40 22.89 -23.58
CA LEU A 144 18.08 22.47 -23.06
C LEU A 144 17.57 23.44 -22.00
N ARG A 145 18.47 23.99 -21.17
CA ARG A 145 18.14 24.96 -20.13
C ARG A 145 17.98 26.40 -20.61
N LYS A 146 18.21 26.65 -21.91
CA LYS A 146 18.15 27.98 -22.54
C LYS A 146 19.21 28.96 -21.99
N GLU A 147 20.30 28.43 -21.45
CA GLU A 147 21.46 29.23 -21.01
C GLU A 147 22.36 29.65 -22.20
N ILE A 148 22.25 28.91 -23.31
CA ILE A 148 22.87 29.24 -24.60
C ILE A 148 21.84 29.14 -25.72
N ASP A 149 22.00 29.97 -26.74
CA ASP A 149 21.20 29.94 -27.97
C ASP A 149 21.82 29.02 -29.03
N ASP A 150 21.16 28.89 -30.18
CA ASP A 150 21.64 28.06 -31.29
C ASP A 150 22.99 28.56 -31.83
N SER A 151 23.23 29.89 -31.85
CA SER A 151 24.51 30.43 -32.30
C SER A 151 25.66 29.92 -31.43
N LYS A 152 25.49 29.99 -30.10
CA LYS A 152 26.50 29.49 -29.15
C LYS A 152 26.58 27.99 -29.09
N LEU A 153 25.48 27.27 -29.23
CA LEU A 153 25.49 25.82 -29.39
C LEU A 153 26.43 25.40 -30.54
N TYR A 154 26.25 25.96 -31.74
CA TYR A 154 27.06 25.60 -32.89
C TYR A 154 28.52 26.06 -32.74
N GLU A 155 28.77 27.20 -32.09
CA GLU A 155 30.13 27.62 -31.72
C GLU A 155 30.82 26.58 -30.83
N ARG A 156 30.19 26.16 -29.73
CA ARG A 156 30.76 25.18 -28.79
C ARG A 156 30.92 23.79 -29.42
N MET A 157 30.01 23.38 -30.29
CA MET A 157 30.14 22.10 -31.00
C MET A 157 31.29 22.12 -32.01
N ARG A 158 31.54 23.25 -32.69
CA ARG A 158 32.73 23.42 -33.55
C ARG A 158 34.04 23.37 -32.78
N GLU A 159 34.07 23.91 -31.56
CA GLU A 159 35.23 23.79 -30.67
C GLU A 159 35.58 22.32 -30.38
N LEU A 160 34.57 21.44 -30.31
CA LEU A 160 34.75 19.98 -30.17
C LEU A 160 35.05 19.25 -31.48
N GLY A 161 35.16 19.97 -32.60
CA GLY A 161 35.44 19.40 -33.92
C GLY A 161 34.21 18.88 -34.67
N TYR A 162 32.99 19.18 -34.21
CA TYR A 162 31.79 18.88 -34.98
C TYR A 162 31.59 19.91 -36.11
N THR A 163 31.10 19.45 -37.26
CA THR A 163 30.60 20.33 -38.31
C THR A 163 29.18 20.78 -38.00
N ASP A 164 28.72 21.87 -38.62
CA ASP A 164 27.34 22.33 -38.48
C ASP A 164 26.33 21.24 -38.88
N THR A 165 26.63 20.45 -39.91
CA THR A 165 25.81 19.30 -40.31
C THR A 165 25.70 18.26 -39.21
N ARG A 166 26.81 17.82 -38.62
CA ARG A 166 26.80 16.82 -37.53
C ARG A 166 26.16 17.38 -36.26
N THR A 167 26.35 18.68 -35.99
CA THR A 167 25.70 19.37 -34.88
C THR A 167 24.18 19.28 -35.02
N ALA A 168 23.65 19.59 -36.22
CA ALA A 168 22.22 19.50 -36.51
C ALA A 168 21.66 18.07 -36.38
N GLU A 169 22.47 17.03 -36.60
CA GLU A 169 22.10 15.63 -36.40
C GLU A 169 22.10 15.24 -34.92
N VAL A 170 23.15 15.60 -34.18
CA VAL A 170 23.31 15.30 -32.74
C VAL A 170 22.22 15.96 -31.91
N VAL A 171 21.86 17.22 -32.20
CA VAL A 171 20.80 17.94 -31.47
C VAL A 171 19.47 17.19 -31.52
N LYS A 172 19.15 16.48 -32.61
CA LYS A 172 17.93 15.66 -32.72
C LYS A 172 17.89 14.50 -31.72
N THR A 173 19.05 14.08 -31.22
CA THR A 173 19.16 13.01 -30.21
C THR A 173 18.96 13.49 -28.78
N TRP A 174 18.88 14.81 -28.57
CA TRP A 174 18.75 15.40 -27.24
C TRP A 174 17.30 15.50 -26.78
N GLU A 175 16.34 15.45 -27.70
CA GLU A 175 14.95 15.18 -27.33
C GLU A 175 14.84 13.74 -26.82
N VAL A 176 14.33 13.60 -25.61
CA VAL A 176 14.18 12.33 -24.93
C VAL A 176 12.96 11.61 -25.50
N ILE A 177 13.20 10.41 -26.01
CA ILE A 177 12.16 9.42 -26.27
C ILE A 177 12.16 8.46 -25.07
N PRO A 178 11.02 8.26 -24.39
CA PRO A 178 10.88 7.28 -23.32
C PRO A 178 11.40 5.90 -23.72
N GLY A 179 11.95 5.18 -22.73
CA GLY A 179 12.42 3.82 -22.96
C GLY A 179 11.27 2.88 -23.32
N ILE A 180 11.57 1.74 -23.94
CA ILE A 180 10.53 0.80 -24.40
C ILE A 180 9.61 0.32 -23.25
N GLN A 181 10.14 0.19 -22.03
CA GLN A 181 9.35 -0.20 -20.85
C GLN A 181 8.30 0.85 -20.49
N ASP A 182 8.69 2.13 -20.52
CA ASP A 182 7.77 3.24 -20.25
C ASP A 182 6.70 3.33 -21.35
N ILE A 183 7.09 3.12 -22.60
CA ILE A 183 6.15 3.10 -23.73
C ILE A 183 5.13 1.98 -23.57
N LEU A 184 5.58 0.76 -23.24
CA LEU A 184 4.67 -0.38 -23.01
C LEU A 184 3.74 -0.13 -21.83
N PHE A 185 4.24 0.48 -20.75
CA PHE A 185 3.42 0.91 -19.62
C PHE A 185 2.36 1.94 -20.04
N MET A 186 2.73 2.96 -20.82
CA MET A 186 1.80 3.96 -21.34
C MET A 186 0.73 3.35 -22.26
N VAL A 187 1.12 2.40 -23.13
CA VAL A 187 0.18 1.64 -23.96
C VAL A 187 -0.80 0.84 -23.10
N ALA A 188 -0.30 0.13 -22.09
CA ALA A 188 -1.13 -0.65 -21.17
C ALA A 188 -2.13 0.21 -20.36
N LYS A 189 -1.83 1.49 -20.19
CA LYS A 189 -2.70 2.48 -19.52
C LYS A 189 -3.56 3.28 -20.48
N GLU A 190 -3.67 2.84 -21.74
CA GLU A 190 -4.46 3.49 -22.80
C GLU A 190 -4.06 4.95 -23.07
N ALA A 191 -2.85 5.36 -22.70
CA ALA A 191 -2.39 6.75 -22.85
C ALA A 191 -2.33 7.20 -24.33
N PHE A 192 -2.24 6.26 -25.26
CA PHE A 192 -2.18 6.52 -26.70
C PHE A 192 -3.55 6.53 -27.39
N GLU A 193 -4.61 6.08 -26.72
CA GLU A 193 -5.95 5.94 -27.29
C GLU A 193 -6.77 7.22 -26.99
N PRO A 194 -7.04 8.09 -27.99
CA PRO A 194 -7.64 9.40 -27.73
C PRO A 194 -9.05 9.31 -27.12
N ASP A 195 -9.84 8.34 -27.55
CA ASP A 195 -11.17 8.05 -27.03
C ASP A 195 -11.12 7.61 -25.57
N ALA A 196 -10.14 6.78 -25.19
CA ALA A 196 -9.93 6.36 -23.81
C ALA A 196 -9.46 7.52 -22.92
N VAL A 197 -8.55 8.35 -23.42
CA VAL A 197 -8.04 9.55 -22.73
C VAL A 197 -9.17 10.54 -22.43
N GLU A 198 -10.04 10.80 -23.42
CA GLU A 198 -11.21 11.67 -23.27
C GLU A 198 -12.24 11.06 -22.32
N LEU A 199 -12.60 9.79 -22.52
CA LEU A 199 -13.63 9.11 -21.72
C LEU A 199 -13.26 9.02 -20.24
N MET A 200 -11.98 8.78 -19.92
CA MET A 200 -11.50 8.64 -18.55
C MET A 200 -10.92 9.94 -17.98
N GLY A 201 -10.89 11.04 -18.75
CA GLY A 201 -10.32 12.32 -18.30
C GLY A 201 -8.83 12.24 -17.93
N LEU A 202 -8.05 11.39 -18.60
CA LEU A 202 -6.67 11.08 -18.19
C LEU A 202 -5.72 12.29 -18.22
N GLU A 203 -6.06 13.34 -18.95
CA GLU A 203 -5.29 14.58 -19.05
C GLU A 203 -5.93 15.80 -18.35
N ASP A 204 -7.12 15.65 -17.73
CA ASP A 204 -7.92 16.78 -17.23
C ASP A 204 -7.18 17.62 -16.17
N GLU A 205 -6.39 16.95 -15.32
CA GLU A 205 -5.65 17.60 -14.23
C GLU A 205 -4.17 17.89 -14.57
N PHE A 206 -3.79 17.89 -15.85
CA PHE A 206 -2.39 18.06 -16.27
C PHE A 206 -1.78 19.40 -15.83
N PRO A 207 -0.75 19.41 -14.95
CA PRO A 207 -0.19 20.66 -14.42
C PRO A 207 0.81 21.29 -15.40
N VAL A 208 0.32 22.20 -16.25
CA VAL A 208 1.11 22.91 -17.30
C VAL A 208 2.41 23.52 -16.77
N SER A 209 2.46 23.95 -15.50
CA SER A 209 3.67 24.49 -14.87
C SER A 209 4.87 23.54 -14.84
N GLN A 210 4.65 22.23 -15.02
CA GLN A 210 5.71 21.23 -15.07
C GLN A 210 6.43 21.19 -16.43
N LEU A 211 5.81 21.68 -17.51
CA LEU A 211 6.36 21.61 -18.86
C LEU A 211 7.74 22.28 -18.96
N GLN A 212 7.93 23.42 -18.29
CA GLN A 212 9.23 24.10 -18.26
C GLN A 212 10.37 23.21 -17.73
N TRP A 213 10.07 22.27 -16.83
CA TRP A 213 11.07 21.38 -16.23
C TRP A 213 11.28 20.15 -17.11
N ALA A 214 10.22 19.65 -17.74
CA ALA A 214 10.28 18.58 -18.73
C ALA A 214 11.15 19.01 -19.95
N GLU A 215 10.91 20.20 -20.49
CA GLU A 215 11.70 20.76 -21.60
C GLU A 215 13.19 20.88 -21.26
N LYS A 216 13.51 21.31 -20.03
CA LYS A 216 14.90 21.40 -19.53
C LYS A 216 15.59 20.05 -19.37
N GLN A 217 14.84 18.95 -19.42
CA GLN A 217 15.33 17.57 -19.45
C GLN A 217 15.28 16.96 -20.86
N GLY A 218 14.79 17.69 -21.86
CA GLY A 218 14.61 17.20 -23.22
C GLY A 218 13.31 16.42 -23.43
N ILE A 219 12.39 16.39 -22.46
CA ILE A 219 11.09 15.71 -22.60
C ILE A 219 10.09 16.69 -23.22
N SER A 220 9.52 16.35 -24.38
CA SER A 220 8.50 17.18 -25.03
C SER A 220 7.15 17.12 -24.30
N GLU A 221 6.30 18.14 -24.50
CA GLU A 221 4.95 18.17 -23.95
C GLU A 221 4.15 16.91 -24.31
N PHE A 222 4.31 16.41 -25.54
CA PHE A 222 3.70 15.16 -25.97
C PHE A 222 4.03 14.00 -25.02
N TRP A 223 5.32 13.74 -24.78
CA TRP A 223 5.73 12.66 -23.89
C TRP A 223 5.32 12.90 -22.45
N MET A 224 5.40 14.15 -21.97
CA MET A 224 4.98 14.49 -20.62
C MET A 224 3.48 14.22 -20.40
N ARG A 225 2.65 14.53 -21.41
CA ARG A 225 1.22 14.19 -21.40
C ARG A 225 0.98 12.68 -21.39
N LYS A 226 1.74 11.89 -22.15
CA LYS A 226 1.60 10.42 -22.12
C LYS A 226 2.01 9.81 -20.77
N TYR A 227 3.07 10.30 -20.15
CA TYR A 227 3.42 9.91 -18.78
C TYR A 227 2.30 10.27 -17.81
N TRP A 228 1.70 11.46 -17.95
CA TRP A 228 0.56 11.86 -17.15
C TRP A 228 -0.65 10.95 -17.40
N SER A 229 -1.08 10.70 -18.64
CA SER A 229 -2.24 9.85 -18.86
C SER A 229 -2.05 8.43 -18.28
N ALA A 230 -0.81 7.94 -18.23
CA ALA A 230 -0.49 6.65 -17.65
C ALA A 230 -0.25 6.63 -16.12
N HIS A 231 -0.19 7.80 -15.45
CA HIS A 231 0.18 7.87 -14.03
C HIS A 231 -0.93 7.43 -13.07
N TRP A 232 -2.18 7.40 -13.55
CA TRP A 232 -3.35 7.10 -12.73
C TRP A 232 -3.41 5.64 -12.27
N GLN A 233 -3.87 5.44 -11.03
CA GLN A 233 -4.21 4.12 -10.53
C GLN A 233 -5.68 3.82 -10.80
N GLN A 234 -5.94 2.84 -11.66
CA GLN A 234 -7.29 2.42 -12.04
C GLN A 234 -7.95 1.56 -10.93
N PRO A 235 -9.30 1.52 -10.86
CA PRO A 235 -10.02 0.62 -9.97
C PRO A 235 -9.62 -0.85 -10.17
N GLY A 236 -9.60 -1.64 -9.09
CA GLY A 236 -9.37 -3.08 -9.19
C GLY A 236 -10.56 -3.81 -9.82
N ILE A 237 -10.33 -5.05 -10.27
CA ILE A 237 -11.39 -5.90 -10.86
C ILE A 237 -12.58 -6.09 -9.91
N GLU A 238 -12.32 -6.34 -8.62
CA GLU A 238 -13.38 -6.50 -7.60
C GLU A 238 -14.28 -5.26 -7.50
N MET A 239 -13.68 -4.06 -7.55
CA MET A 239 -14.44 -2.81 -7.57
C MET A 239 -15.25 -2.68 -8.87
N GLY A 240 -14.66 -3.09 -10.01
CA GLY A 240 -15.36 -3.18 -11.29
C GLY A 240 -16.61 -4.07 -11.24
N LEU A 241 -16.47 -5.28 -10.67
CA LEU A 241 -17.58 -6.21 -10.49
C LEU A 241 -18.64 -5.66 -9.53
N GLU A 242 -18.24 -5.00 -8.44
CA GLU A 242 -19.16 -4.33 -7.53
C GLU A 242 -19.94 -3.19 -8.22
N MET A 243 -19.25 -2.38 -9.03
CA MET A 243 -19.89 -1.33 -9.85
C MET A 243 -20.87 -1.93 -10.86
N LEU A 244 -20.53 -3.05 -11.51
CA LEU A 244 -21.43 -3.78 -12.41
C LEU A 244 -22.68 -4.27 -11.67
N HIS A 245 -22.52 -4.94 -10.53
CA HIS A 245 -23.65 -5.45 -9.73
C HIS A 245 -24.56 -4.34 -9.21
N ARG A 246 -24.00 -3.16 -8.92
CA ARG A 246 -24.74 -1.96 -8.52
C ARG A 246 -25.31 -1.17 -9.70
N LYS A 247 -25.08 -1.63 -10.94
CA LYS A 247 -25.53 -0.98 -12.17
C LYS A 247 -25.00 0.45 -12.33
N VAL A 248 -23.81 0.69 -11.76
CA VAL A 248 -23.08 1.96 -11.92
C VAL A 248 -22.34 1.96 -13.25
N ILE A 249 -21.89 0.78 -13.70
CA ILE A 249 -21.31 0.56 -15.02
C ILE A 249 -22.01 -0.58 -15.75
N ASN A 250 -21.84 -0.64 -17.06
CA ASN A 250 -22.26 -1.73 -17.93
C ASN A 250 -21.10 -2.70 -18.24
N GLU A 251 -21.37 -3.75 -19.03
CA GLU A 251 -20.35 -4.74 -19.39
C GLU A 251 -19.24 -4.21 -20.31
N GLU A 252 -19.53 -3.21 -21.16
CA GLU A 252 -18.55 -2.60 -22.06
C GLU A 252 -17.55 -1.76 -21.26
N GLU A 253 -18.04 -1.00 -20.29
CA GLU A 253 -17.22 -0.25 -19.33
C GLU A 253 -16.38 -1.18 -18.44
N LEU A 254 -16.92 -2.34 -18.04
CA LEU A 254 -16.14 -3.36 -17.34
C LEU A 254 -15.05 -3.97 -18.26
N ASP A 255 -15.35 -4.21 -19.53
CA ASP A 255 -14.37 -4.71 -20.51
C ASP A 255 -13.27 -3.68 -20.81
N MET A 256 -13.60 -2.38 -20.76
CA MET A 256 -12.62 -1.31 -20.77
C MET A 256 -11.74 -1.38 -19.53
N LEU A 257 -12.31 -1.49 -18.33
CA LEU A 257 -11.54 -1.60 -17.09
C LEU A 257 -10.56 -2.77 -17.15
N PHE A 258 -11.01 -3.96 -17.57
CA PHE A 258 -10.14 -5.13 -17.75
C PHE A 258 -8.93 -4.84 -18.64
N ARG A 259 -9.06 -3.99 -19.66
CA ARG A 259 -7.96 -3.60 -20.54
C ARG A 259 -6.93 -2.74 -19.79
N THR A 260 -7.39 -1.70 -19.10
CA THR A 260 -6.54 -0.74 -18.35
C THR A 260 -5.79 -1.34 -17.15
N VAL A 261 -6.32 -2.43 -16.59
CA VAL A 261 -5.67 -3.24 -15.54
C VAL A 261 -4.96 -4.48 -16.10
N GLU A 262 -4.75 -4.53 -17.41
CA GLU A 262 -3.95 -5.54 -18.10
C GLU A 262 -4.46 -6.98 -17.94
N THR A 263 -5.78 -7.17 -17.80
CA THR A 263 -6.40 -8.49 -17.79
C THR A 263 -6.42 -9.07 -19.21
N PRO A 264 -5.77 -10.23 -19.45
CA PRO A 264 -5.74 -10.84 -20.77
C PRO A 264 -7.15 -11.17 -21.29
N PRO A 265 -7.44 -10.99 -22.60
CA PRO A 265 -8.75 -11.26 -23.18
C PRO A 265 -9.31 -12.66 -22.86
N PHE A 266 -8.43 -13.66 -22.75
CA PHE A 266 -8.79 -15.03 -22.38
C PHE A 266 -9.52 -15.15 -21.02
N TRP A 267 -9.19 -14.28 -20.07
CA TRP A 267 -9.75 -14.31 -18.72
C TRP A 267 -11.01 -13.47 -18.53
N ARG A 268 -11.20 -12.41 -19.34
CA ARG A 268 -12.28 -11.43 -19.16
C ARG A 268 -13.66 -12.09 -19.11
N GLY A 269 -13.98 -12.91 -20.11
CA GLY A 269 -15.25 -13.65 -20.15
C GLY A 269 -15.43 -14.64 -18.99
N LYS A 270 -14.34 -15.29 -18.53
CA LYS A 270 -14.39 -16.25 -17.41
C LYS A 270 -14.64 -15.55 -16.08
N ILE A 271 -14.03 -14.39 -15.88
CA ILE A 271 -14.27 -13.54 -14.70
C ILE A 271 -15.72 -13.06 -14.69
N LYS A 272 -16.25 -12.60 -15.83
CA LYS A 272 -17.66 -12.20 -15.94
C LYS A 272 -18.63 -13.33 -15.58
N GLN A 273 -18.35 -14.57 -15.98
CA GLN A 273 -19.21 -15.73 -15.67
C GLN A 273 -19.33 -16.02 -14.17
N ILE A 274 -18.31 -15.67 -13.38
CA ILE A 274 -18.30 -15.88 -11.92
C ILE A 274 -18.61 -14.60 -11.14
N ALA A 275 -19.03 -13.53 -11.82
CA ALA A 275 -19.30 -12.25 -11.17
C ALA A 275 -20.45 -12.37 -10.15
N TYR A 276 -21.52 -13.07 -10.52
CA TYR A 276 -22.73 -13.14 -9.70
C TYR A 276 -22.68 -14.26 -8.66
N ASN A 277 -23.33 -14.00 -7.52
CA ASN A 277 -23.49 -15.01 -6.48
C ASN A 277 -24.29 -16.21 -6.99
N VAL A 278 -23.80 -17.40 -6.69
CA VAL A 278 -24.56 -18.65 -6.85
C VAL A 278 -25.67 -18.75 -5.80
N LEU A 279 -26.73 -19.48 -6.10
CA LEU A 279 -27.83 -19.70 -5.13
C LEU A 279 -27.28 -20.33 -3.85
N THR A 280 -27.79 -19.91 -2.69
CA THR A 280 -27.33 -20.47 -1.40
C THR A 280 -27.94 -21.85 -1.17
N ARG A 281 -27.25 -22.72 -0.43
CA ARG A 281 -27.80 -24.05 -0.03
C ARG A 281 -29.18 -23.98 0.60
N VAL A 282 -29.46 -22.91 1.36
CA VAL A 282 -30.75 -22.74 2.03
C VAL A 282 -31.83 -22.42 1.01
N ASP A 283 -31.56 -21.48 0.11
CA ASP A 283 -32.52 -21.06 -0.90
C ASP A 283 -32.72 -22.14 -1.96
N THR A 284 -31.67 -22.86 -2.37
CA THR A 284 -31.76 -24.05 -3.23
C THR A 284 -32.78 -25.06 -2.68
N ARG A 285 -32.73 -25.38 -1.38
CA ARG A 285 -33.69 -26.31 -0.76
C ARG A 285 -35.13 -25.77 -0.74
N ARG A 286 -35.29 -24.48 -0.45
CA ARG A 286 -36.60 -23.81 -0.42
C ARG A 286 -37.22 -23.74 -1.81
N MET A 287 -36.42 -23.39 -2.82
CA MET A 287 -36.82 -23.34 -4.22
C MET A 287 -37.26 -24.72 -4.71
N HIS A 288 -36.51 -25.77 -4.38
CA HIS A 288 -36.93 -27.15 -4.67
C HIS A 288 -38.25 -27.51 -3.93
N LYS A 289 -38.41 -27.17 -2.65
CA LYS A 289 -39.66 -27.42 -1.91
C LYS A 289 -40.86 -26.73 -2.57
N MET A 290 -40.64 -25.56 -3.18
CA MET A 290 -41.65 -24.77 -3.88
C MET A 290 -41.85 -25.20 -5.35
N GLY A 291 -41.09 -26.18 -5.84
CA GLY A 291 -41.14 -26.62 -7.24
C GLY A 291 -40.54 -25.63 -8.25
N VAL A 292 -39.72 -24.69 -7.78
CA VAL A 292 -38.97 -23.75 -8.63
C VAL A 292 -37.73 -24.41 -9.23
N LEU A 293 -37.14 -25.37 -8.52
CA LEU A 293 -36.07 -26.23 -9.00
C LEU A 293 -36.56 -27.67 -9.03
N ASP A 294 -36.17 -28.42 -10.05
CA ASP A 294 -36.33 -29.87 -10.09
C ASP A 294 -35.12 -30.64 -9.50
N ASP A 295 -35.22 -31.98 -9.49
CA ASP A 295 -34.19 -32.87 -8.94
C ASP A 295 -32.86 -32.81 -9.70
N GLU A 296 -32.88 -32.53 -11.01
CA GLU A 296 -31.68 -32.44 -11.86
C GLU A 296 -31.00 -31.07 -11.69
N GLU A 297 -31.81 -30.00 -11.68
CA GLU A 297 -31.38 -28.62 -11.43
C GLU A 297 -30.75 -28.48 -10.03
N LEU A 298 -31.25 -29.20 -9.02
CA LEU A 298 -30.61 -29.27 -7.70
C LEU A 298 -29.14 -29.67 -7.79
N ILE A 299 -28.81 -30.66 -8.62
CA ILE A 299 -27.44 -31.15 -8.76
C ILE A 299 -26.57 -30.06 -9.38
N SER A 300 -27.05 -29.41 -10.46
CA SER A 300 -26.32 -28.32 -11.13
C SER A 300 -26.03 -27.17 -10.16
N VAL A 301 -27.04 -26.73 -9.40
CA VAL A 301 -26.88 -25.64 -8.43
C VAL A 301 -25.89 -26.00 -7.31
N TYR A 302 -25.85 -27.25 -6.86
CA TYR A 302 -24.82 -27.69 -5.92
C TYR A 302 -23.43 -27.74 -6.56
N GLU A 303 -23.30 -28.08 -7.83
CA GLU A 303 -22.02 -28.00 -8.55
C GLU A 303 -21.53 -26.56 -8.70
N ASP A 304 -22.43 -25.61 -9.00
CA ASP A 304 -22.13 -24.18 -9.06
C ASP A 304 -21.63 -23.63 -7.71
N GLN A 305 -22.13 -24.18 -6.59
CA GLN A 305 -21.64 -23.89 -5.24
C GLN A 305 -20.25 -24.50 -4.93
N GLY A 306 -19.67 -25.26 -5.87
CA GLY A 306 -18.35 -25.88 -5.74
C GLY A 306 -18.35 -27.30 -5.17
N TYR A 307 -19.51 -27.97 -5.04
CA TYR A 307 -19.52 -29.38 -4.69
C TYR A 307 -19.07 -30.25 -5.87
N SER A 308 -18.26 -31.27 -5.60
CA SER A 308 -18.00 -32.31 -6.62
C SER A 308 -19.30 -33.01 -7.01
N ARG A 309 -19.42 -33.49 -8.26
CA ARG A 309 -20.61 -34.21 -8.76
C ARG A 309 -21.14 -35.26 -7.78
N LYS A 310 -20.25 -36.06 -7.20
CA LYS A 310 -20.58 -37.09 -6.21
C LYS A 310 -21.29 -36.51 -4.98
N ASN A 311 -20.82 -35.38 -4.46
CA ASN A 311 -21.40 -34.73 -3.30
C ASN A 311 -22.63 -33.90 -3.66
N ALA A 312 -22.68 -33.29 -4.84
CA ALA A 312 -23.85 -32.61 -5.37
C ALA A 312 -25.05 -33.57 -5.46
N VAL A 313 -24.85 -34.78 -6.00
CA VAL A 313 -25.88 -35.84 -6.04
C VAL A 313 -26.35 -36.25 -4.63
N ARG A 314 -25.43 -36.35 -3.67
CA ARG A 314 -25.79 -36.65 -2.26
C ARG A 314 -26.60 -35.52 -1.63
N MET A 315 -26.24 -34.26 -1.90
CA MET A 315 -26.95 -33.07 -1.42
C MET A 315 -28.35 -32.94 -2.03
N ALA A 316 -28.49 -33.24 -3.32
CA ALA A 316 -29.79 -33.31 -3.99
C ALA A 316 -30.67 -34.38 -3.34
N LYS A 317 -30.17 -35.62 -3.18
CA LYS A 317 -30.89 -36.70 -2.50
C LYS A 317 -31.30 -36.33 -1.07
N PHE A 318 -30.40 -35.73 -0.30
CA PHE A 318 -30.71 -35.24 1.04
C PHE A 318 -31.85 -34.23 1.01
N THR A 319 -31.82 -33.28 0.07
CA THR A 319 -32.83 -32.22 -0.06
C THR A 319 -34.20 -32.76 -0.43
N VAL A 320 -34.26 -33.73 -1.35
CA VAL A 320 -35.52 -34.40 -1.72
C VAL A 320 -36.13 -35.09 -0.51
N LEU A 321 -35.35 -35.88 0.24
CA LEU A 321 -35.83 -36.57 1.44
C LEU A 321 -36.27 -35.58 2.52
N TYR A 322 -35.47 -34.53 2.75
CA TYR A 322 -35.76 -33.47 3.72
C TYR A 322 -37.05 -32.72 3.39
N ASN A 323 -37.34 -32.47 2.11
CA ASN A 323 -38.57 -31.80 1.70
C ASN A 323 -39.79 -32.73 1.66
N GLN A 324 -39.59 -34.05 1.60
CA GLN A 324 -40.64 -35.07 1.66
C GLN A 324 -41.15 -35.34 3.09
N GLU A 325 -40.40 -34.98 4.14
CA GLU A 325 -40.89 -34.98 5.51
C GLU A 325 -42.09 -34.02 5.63
N LYS A 326 -43.29 -34.59 5.51
CA LYS A 326 -44.56 -33.87 5.56
C LYS A 326 -44.80 -33.29 6.95
N GLU A 327 -45.14 -32.01 6.92
CA GLU A 327 -45.71 -31.21 8.00
C GLU A 327 -46.90 -31.89 8.71
N ARG A 328 -46.94 -31.69 10.04
CA ARG A 328 -47.94 -32.07 11.04
C ARG A 328 -47.81 -33.47 11.64
N GLU A 329 -46.64 -33.78 12.17
CA GLU A 329 -46.64 -34.49 13.45
C GLU A 329 -47.19 -33.52 14.50
N LEU A 330 -48.26 -33.92 15.20
CA LEU A 330 -48.75 -33.17 16.37
C LEU A 330 -47.55 -32.89 17.26
N THR A 331 -47.30 -31.63 17.58
CA THR A 331 -46.25 -31.30 18.53
C THR A 331 -46.61 -31.87 19.90
N LYS A 332 -45.60 -32.16 20.74
CA LYS A 332 -45.82 -32.54 22.15
C LYS A 332 -46.84 -31.62 22.84
N THR A 333 -46.76 -30.32 22.57
CA THR A 333 -47.66 -29.30 23.14
C THR A 333 -49.10 -29.50 22.69
N GLU A 334 -49.34 -29.80 21.42
CA GLU A 334 -50.70 -30.03 20.90
C GLU A 334 -51.32 -31.32 21.47
N VAL A 335 -50.52 -32.38 21.61
CA VAL A 335 -50.97 -33.64 22.26
C VAL A 335 -51.34 -33.39 23.72
N MET A 336 -50.45 -32.75 24.49
CA MET A 336 -50.68 -32.46 25.91
C MET A 336 -51.88 -31.53 26.13
N THR A 337 -52.04 -30.50 25.28
CA THR A 337 -53.16 -29.55 25.37
C THR A 337 -54.49 -30.23 25.09
N SER A 338 -54.54 -31.07 24.05
CA SER A 338 -55.74 -31.83 23.69
C SER A 338 -56.10 -32.87 24.76
N TYR A 339 -55.11 -33.50 25.38
CA TYR A 339 -55.32 -34.42 26.51
C TYR A 339 -55.91 -33.70 27.74
N ARG A 340 -55.31 -32.58 28.16
CA ARG A 340 -55.80 -31.79 29.30
C ARG A 340 -57.24 -31.29 29.08
N ALA A 341 -57.60 -30.98 27.83
CA ALA A 341 -58.93 -30.54 27.44
C ALA A 341 -59.96 -31.68 27.29
N GLU A 342 -59.60 -32.92 27.60
CA GLU A 342 -60.44 -34.12 27.45
C GLU A 342 -60.87 -34.42 26.01
N ALA A 343 -60.19 -33.84 25.02
CA ALA A 343 -60.44 -34.11 23.61
C ALA A 343 -59.83 -35.46 23.15
N MET A 344 -59.00 -36.09 23.98
CA MET A 344 -58.41 -37.41 23.72
C MET A 344 -58.21 -38.22 25.01
N THR A 345 -58.21 -39.55 24.90
CA THR A 345 -57.95 -40.44 26.03
C THR A 345 -56.46 -40.53 26.36
N LYS A 346 -56.14 -41.02 27.55
CA LYS A 346 -54.75 -41.20 28.01
C LYS A 346 -53.98 -42.16 27.13
N GLU A 347 -54.63 -43.22 26.66
CA GLU A 347 -54.06 -44.24 25.78
C GLU A 347 -53.75 -43.65 24.40
N ALA A 348 -54.65 -42.83 23.86
CA ALA A 348 -54.45 -42.14 22.59
C ALA A 348 -53.31 -41.11 22.68
N ALA A 349 -53.25 -40.34 23.77
CA ALA A 349 -52.18 -39.37 24.00
C ALA A 349 -50.82 -40.06 24.20
N LEU A 350 -50.77 -41.18 24.92
CA LEU A 350 -49.57 -41.99 25.12
C LEU A 350 -49.03 -42.53 23.78
N ALA A 351 -49.91 -43.10 22.94
CA ALA A 351 -49.53 -43.61 21.63
C ALA A 351 -48.98 -42.51 20.71
N LEU A 352 -49.54 -41.29 20.78
CA LEU A 352 -49.05 -40.14 20.01
C LEU A 352 -47.69 -39.66 20.53
N LEU A 353 -47.48 -39.59 21.85
CA LEU A 353 -46.19 -39.23 22.42
C LEU A 353 -45.09 -40.25 22.08
N GLN A 354 -45.41 -41.55 22.07
CA GLN A 354 -44.46 -42.59 21.64
C GLN A 354 -44.10 -42.46 20.16
N LYS A 355 -45.05 -42.08 19.29
CA LYS A 355 -44.75 -41.77 17.88
C LYS A 355 -43.82 -40.57 17.72
N LEU A 356 -43.89 -39.61 18.64
CA LEU A 356 -42.98 -38.46 18.73
C LEU A 356 -41.63 -38.81 19.40
N ASN A 357 -41.31 -40.09 19.56
CA ASN A 357 -40.09 -40.62 20.19
C ASN A 357 -39.93 -40.29 21.69
N TYR A 358 -41.02 -40.05 22.43
CA TYR A 358 -40.95 -39.99 23.90
C TYR A 358 -40.98 -41.42 24.48
N PRO A 359 -40.02 -41.77 25.36
CA PRO A 359 -40.08 -43.03 26.11
C PRO A 359 -41.39 -43.15 26.88
N GLU A 360 -41.93 -44.37 26.98
CA GLU A 360 -43.22 -44.64 27.64
C GLU A 360 -43.30 -44.07 29.06
N THR A 361 -42.21 -44.22 29.82
CA THR A 361 -42.09 -43.71 31.20
C THR A 361 -42.18 -42.19 31.26
N GLU A 362 -41.55 -41.48 30.32
CA GLU A 362 -41.59 -40.03 30.23
C GLU A 362 -42.96 -39.54 29.77
N ALA A 363 -43.54 -40.19 28.76
CA ALA A 363 -44.87 -39.88 28.26
C ALA A 363 -45.94 -40.05 29.34
N LEU A 364 -45.89 -41.14 30.12
CA LEU A 364 -46.78 -41.36 31.26
C LEU A 364 -46.64 -40.28 32.33
N TYR A 365 -45.41 -39.88 32.66
CA TYR A 365 -45.16 -38.80 33.61
C TYR A 365 -45.78 -37.47 33.12
N LEU A 366 -45.61 -37.13 31.85
CA LEU A 366 -46.18 -35.92 31.26
C LEU A 366 -47.71 -35.91 31.33
N LEU A 367 -48.36 -37.04 31.01
CA LEU A 367 -49.82 -37.15 31.09
C LEU A 367 -50.32 -37.06 32.54
N THR A 368 -49.65 -37.72 33.48
CA THR A 368 -49.96 -37.59 34.91
C THR A 368 -49.76 -36.17 35.44
N PHE A 369 -48.78 -35.43 34.91
CA PHE A 369 -48.59 -34.03 35.26
C PHE A 369 -49.71 -33.13 34.71
N GLU A 370 -50.22 -33.41 33.51
CA GLU A 370 -51.40 -32.71 32.98
C GLU A 370 -52.69 -33.05 33.74
N ASP A 371 -52.84 -34.31 34.21
CA ASP A 371 -53.93 -34.70 35.13
C ASP A 371 -53.89 -33.85 36.41
N TYR A 372 -52.71 -33.70 37.01
CA TYR A 372 -52.50 -32.87 38.18
C TYR A 372 -52.82 -31.39 37.94
N LYS A 373 -52.42 -30.82 36.79
CA LYS A 373 -52.77 -29.43 36.43
C LYS A 373 -54.27 -29.24 36.33
N ARG A 374 -54.98 -30.15 35.65
CA ARG A 374 -56.44 -30.10 35.52
C ARG A 374 -57.13 -30.14 36.88
N GLU A 375 -56.72 -31.06 37.75
CA GLU A 375 -57.27 -31.15 39.12
C GLU A 375 -57.00 -29.90 39.94
N LYS A 376 -55.80 -29.30 39.78
CA LYS A 376 -55.43 -28.06 40.44
C LYS A 376 -56.29 -26.89 39.95
N GLU A 377 -56.46 -26.73 38.63
CA GLU A 377 -57.29 -25.68 38.02
C GLU A 377 -58.75 -25.80 38.50
N TYR A 378 -59.33 -27.01 38.47
CA TYR A 378 -60.68 -27.26 39.00
C TYR A 378 -60.81 -26.87 40.48
N ARG A 379 -59.81 -27.21 41.30
CA ARG A 379 -59.81 -26.88 42.73
C ARG A 379 -59.75 -25.38 42.96
N GLU A 380 -58.91 -24.66 42.22
CA GLU A 380 -58.79 -23.20 42.29
C GLU A 380 -60.10 -22.49 41.90
N ASP A 381 -60.76 -22.96 40.83
CA ASP A 381 -62.05 -22.43 40.39
C ASP A 381 -63.15 -22.66 41.45
N MET A 382 -63.21 -23.86 42.03
CA MET A 382 -64.15 -24.15 43.10
C MET A 382 -63.90 -23.31 44.35
N VAL A 383 -62.64 -23.13 44.74
CA VAL A 383 -62.25 -22.23 45.86
C VAL A 383 -62.71 -20.80 45.57
N LYS A 384 -62.52 -20.31 44.35
CA LYS A 384 -62.95 -18.97 43.94
C LYS A 384 -64.48 -18.82 44.06
N ILE A 385 -65.25 -19.76 43.51
CA ILE A 385 -66.71 -19.76 43.55
C ILE A 385 -67.22 -19.80 45.00
N ILE A 386 -66.63 -20.65 45.85
CA ILE A 386 -66.99 -20.73 47.28
C ILE A 386 -66.69 -19.40 47.97
N GLY A 387 -65.55 -18.78 47.68
CA GLY A 387 -65.18 -17.48 48.22
C GLY A 387 -66.14 -16.36 47.83
N GLU A 388 -66.58 -16.32 46.56
CA GLU A 388 -67.57 -15.36 46.07
C GLU A 388 -68.94 -15.55 46.74
N ARG A 389 -69.40 -16.79 46.88
CA ARG A 389 -70.65 -17.12 47.59
C ARG A 389 -70.59 -16.75 49.07
N TYR A 390 -69.42 -16.90 49.70
CA TYR A 390 -69.22 -16.49 51.09
C TYR A 390 -69.25 -14.96 51.25
N GLN A 391 -68.53 -14.25 50.39
CA GLN A 391 -68.44 -12.78 50.42
C GLN A 391 -69.78 -12.09 50.11
N THR A 392 -70.63 -12.73 49.31
CA THR A 392 -72.00 -12.26 49.02
C THR A 392 -73.04 -12.70 50.06
N ARG A 393 -72.60 -13.32 51.16
CA ARG A 393 -73.45 -13.85 52.25
C ARG A 393 -74.45 -14.92 51.82
N LEU A 394 -74.26 -15.55 50.65
CA LEU A 394 -75.08 -16.68 50.19
C LEU A 394 -74.82 -17.96 50.99
N ILE A 395 -73.62 -18.10 51.57
CA ILE A 395 -73.24 -19.20 52.46
C ILE A 395 -72.54 -18.66 53.72
N ASN A 396 -72.66 -19.40 54.81
CA ASN A 396 -72.02 -19.06 56.08
C ASN A 396 -70.70 -19.82 56.28
N LYS A 397 -69.93 -19.44 57.31
CA LYS A 397 -68.60 -19.99 57.62
C LYS A 397 -68.61 -21.51 57.79
N THR A 398 -69.67 -22.07 58.38
CA THR A 398 -69.86 -23.52 58.54
C THR A 398 -70.01 -24.23 57.19
N LYS A 399 -70.80 -23.67 56.28
CA LYS A 399 -71.00 -24.21 54.94
C LYS A 399 -69.75 -24.10 54.07
N VAL A 400 -68.99 -23.01 54.20
CA VAL A 400 -67.68 -22.85 53.54
C VAL A 400 -66.69 -23.93 53.95
N ARG A 401 -66.57 -24.22 55.25
CA ARG A 401 -65.70 -25.30 55.74
C ARG A 401 -66.10 -26.66 55.18
N ALA A 402 -67.41 -26.93 55.11
CA ALA A 402 -67.92 -28.18 54.54
C ALA A 402 -67.60 -28.30 53.04
N GLU A 403 -67.82 -27.24 52.25
CA GLU A 403 -67.59 -27.26 50.80
C GLU A 403 -66.08 -27.26 50.45
N LEU A 404 -65.24 -26.52 51.19
CA LEU A 404 -63.77 -26.58 51.03
C LEU A 404 -63.20 -27.93 51.48
N GLY A 405 -63.81 -28.57 52.49
CA GLY A 405 -63.44 -29.92 52.92
C GLY A 405 -63.66 -30.98 51.84
N GLN A 406 -64.68 -30.82 50.99
CA GLN A 406 -64.92 -31.71 49.85
C GLN A 406 -63.85 -31.61 48.76
N LEU A 407 -63.07 -30.52 48.73
CA LEU A 407 -61.95 -30.32 47.80
C LEU A 407 -60.62 -30.91 48.30
N ASN A 408 -60.65 -31.64 49.42
CA ASN A 408 -59.48 -32.23 50.08
C ASN A 408 -58.38 -31.20 50.43
N LEU A 409 -58.78 -29.95 50.73
CA LEU A 409 -57.87 -28.90 51.19
C LEU A 409 -57.43 -29.17 52.63
N LYS A 410 -56.18 -28.87 52.97
CA LYS A 410 -55.68 -29.02 54.34
C LYS A 410 -56.40 -28.04 55.28
N GLY A 411 -56.61 -28.43 56.54
CA GLY A 411 -57.33 -27.58 57.51
C GLY A 411 -56.72 -26.17 57.67
N ARG A 412 -55.39 -26.06 57.66
CA ARG A 412 -54.68 -24.77 57.71
C ARG A 412 -54.98 -23.89 56.48
N GLU A 413 -55.06 -24.48 55.29
CA GLU A 413 -55.33 -23.78 54.04
C GLU A 413 -56.78 -23.27 54.00
N THR A 414 -57.72 -24.07 54.48
CA THR A 414 -59.13 -23.70 54.65
C THR A 414 -59.29 -22.47 55.54
N GLU A 415 -58.64 -22.46 56.71
CA GLU A 415 -58.71 -21.31 57.63
C GLU A 415 -58.02 -20.05 57.07
N LEU A 416 -56.94 -20.21 56.29
CA LEU A 416 -56.28 -19.09 55.61
C LEU A 416 -57.20 -18.43 54.57
N LEU A 417 -57.88 -19.23 53.75
CA LEU A 417 -58.83 -18.74 52.74
C LEU A 417 -60.00 -18.01 53.39
N ILE A 418 -60.57 -18.59 54.43
CA ILE A 418 -61.67 -18.00 55.20
C ILE A 418 -61.23 -16.68 55.84
N THR A 419 -60.04 -16.64 56.46
CA THR A 419 -59.48 -15.40 57.05
C THR A 419 -59.31 -14.32 55.99
N LYS A 420 -58.78 -14.67 54.81
CA LYS A 420 -58.63 -13.74 53.68
C LYS A 420 -59.98 -13.18 53.22
N TRP A 421 -61.02 -14.01 53.18
CA TRP A 421 -62.36 -13.56 52.80
C TRP A 421 -63.06 -12.76 53.91
N ASP A 422 -62.85 -13.10 55.19
CA ASP A 422 -63.33 -12.34 56.35
C ASP A 422 -62.73 -10.92 56.34
N LEU A 423 -61.42 -10.78 56.05
CA LEU A 423 -60.77 -9.48 55.89
C LEU A 423 -61.37 -8.65 54.75
N LYS A 424 -61.75 -9.30 53.64
CA LYS A 424 -62.40 -8.63 52.51
C LYS A 424 -63.83 -8.17 52.87
N LEU A 425 -64.58 -8.99 53.61
CA LEU A 425 -65.89 -8.63 54.16
C LEU A 425 -65.82 -7.43 55.12
N MET A 426 -64.77 -7.32 55.93
CA MET A 426 -64.54 -6.17 56.83
C MET A 426 -64.20 -4.89 56.08
N LYS A 427 -63.56 -4.99 54.90
CA LYS A 427 -63.22 -3.83 54.06
C LYS A 427 -64.44 -3.24 53.35
N ASP A 428 -65.44 -4.06 53.02
CA ASP A 428 -66.63 -3.68 52.25
C ASP A 428 -67.84 -3.30 53.15
N VAL A 429 -67.62 -2.54 54.22
CA VAL A 429 -68.73 -1.93 54.99
C VAL A 429 -69.34 -0.81 54.14
N LYS A 430 -70.58 -1.01 53.67
CA LYS A 430 -71.32 0.02 52.94
C LYS A 430 -71.79 1.11 53.91
N PHE A 431 -71.26 2.31 53.76
CA PHE A 431 -71.78 3.49 54.43
C PHE A 431 -72.89 4.15 53.59
N PRO A 432 -73.88 4.82 54.22
CA PRO A 432 -74.83 5.65 53.49
C PRO A 432 -74.10 6.70 52.64
N SER A 433 -74.56 6.93 51.42
CA SER A 433 -73.96 7.98 50.58
C SER A 433 -74.24 9.36 51.18
N LYS A 434 -73.47 10.38 50.78
CA LYS A 434 -73.77 11.78 51.13
C LYS A 434 -75.22 12.16 50.85
N SER A 435 -75.78 11.70 49.72
CA SER A 435 -77.18 11.97 49.36
C SER A 435 -78.18 11.29 50.31
N ASP A 436 -77.85 10.11 50.82
CA ASP A 436 -78.67 9.42 51.82
C ASP A 436 -78.59 10.14 53.17
N LEU A 437 -77.39 10.56 53.59
CA LEU A 437 -77.18 11.33 54.81
C LEU A 437 -77.92 12.67 54.76
N ASP A 438 -77.92 13.36 53.61
CA ASP A 438 -78.68 14.60 53.41
C ASP A 438 -80.17 14.37 53.63
N LYS A 439 -80.72 13.31 53.02
CA LYS A 439 -82.13 12.93 53.18
C LYS A 439 -82.44 12.57 54.63
N PHE A 440 -81.54 11.86 55.31
CA PHE A 440 -81.72 11.49 56.72
C PHE A 440 -81.73 12.71 57.63
N LEU A 441 -80.85 13.69 57.39
CA LEU A 441 -80.84 14.94 58.15
C LEU A 441 -82.10 15.77 57.90
N ARG A 442 -82.52 15.93 56.63
CA ARG A 442 -83.77 16.64 56.27
C ARG A 442 -85.01 16.00 56.90
N LYS A 443 -85.08 14.66 56.89
CA LYS A 443 -86.16 13.90 57.51
C LYS A 443 -86.05 13.81 59.04
N LYS A 444 -85.06 14.47 59.65
CA LYS A 444 -84.77 14.46 61.10
C LYS A 444 -84.55 13.04 61.67
N ILE A 445 -84.11 12.11 60.83
CA ILE A 445 -83.74 10.74 61.24
C ILE A 445 -82.41 10.77 62.00
N ILE A 446 -81.52 11.68 61.62
CA ILE A 446 -80.25 11.95 62.29
C ILE A 446 -80.16 13.45 62.63
N ASN A 447 -79.39 13.79 63.66
CA ASN A 447 -79.10 15.19 64.01
C ASN A 447 -77.81 15.67 63.31
N GLU A 448 -77.49 16.96 63.43
CA GLU A 448 -76.34 17.54 62.73
C GLU A 448 -74.98 17.00 63.20
N ASP A 449 -74.87 16.61 64.48
CA ASP A 449 -73.66 16.00 65.03
C ASP A 449 -73.44 14.61 64.43
N GLU A 450 -74.51 13.83 64.32
CA GLU A 450 -74.47 12.51 63.70
C GLU A 450 -74.25 12.61 62.19
N TYR A 451 -74.86 13.58 61.52
CA TYR A 451 -74.57 13.87 60.12
C TYR A 451 -73.09 14.21 59.91
N THR A 452 -72.50 15.03 60.79
CA THR A 452 -71.09 15.39 60.73
C THR A 452 -70.20 14.16 60.92
N ARG A 453 -70.47 13.31 61.93
CA ARG A 453 -69.73 12.06 62.15
C ARG A 453 -69.82 11.10 60.96
N GLN A 454 -71.01 10.89 60.42
CA GLN A 454 -71.20 9.96 59.29
C GLN A 454 -70.57 10.48 58.01
N MET A 455 -70.62 11.79 57.76
CA MET A 455 -69.95 12.42 56.61
C MET A 455 -68.42 12.34 56.72
N ASP A 456 -67.87 12.45 57.93
CA ASP A 456 -66.44 12.26 58.21
C ASP A 456 -66.02 10.79 58.01
N LEU A 457 -66.83 9.84 58.48
CA LEU A 457 -66.59 8.39 58.30
C LEU A 457 -66.55 7.96 56.83
N ILE A 458 -67.30 8.63 55.95
CA ILE A 458 -67.24 8.40 54.49
C ILE A 458 -66.20 9.28 53.77
N GLY A 459 -65.42 10.07 54.51
CA GLY A 459 -64.22 10.76 54.04
C GLY A 459 -64.38 12.22 53.61
N TYR A 460 -65.47 12.91 53.95
CA TYR A 460 -65.62 14.34 53.64
C TYR A 460 -64.87 15.20 54.66
N GLY A 461 -64.08 16.17 54.19
CA GLY A 461 -63.40 17.13 55.07
C GLY A 461 -64.38 18.09 55.76
N THR A 462 -64.07 18.49 57.00
CA THR A 462 -64.93 19.30 57.90
C THR A 462 -65.52 20.54 57.23
N MET A 463 -64.71 21.27 56.45
CA MET A 463 -65.15 22.48 55.73
C MET A 463 -66.32 22.20 54.76
N TYR A 464 -66.28 21.07 54.04
CA TYR A 464 -67.33 20.70 53.08
C TYR A 464 -68.59 20.20 53.80
N ILE A 465 -68.43 19.51 54.94
CA ILE A 465 -69.55 19.10 55.77
C ILE A 465 -70.34 20.33 56.24
N ASP A 466 -69.65 21.39 56.66
CA ASP A 466 -70.28 22.63 57.09
C ASP A 466 -71.01 23.35 55.95
N TRP A 467 -70.45 23.37 54.74
CA TRP A 467 -71.15 23.89 53.56
C TRP A 467 -72.41 23.10 53.23
N TYR A 468 -72.35 21.77 53.31
CA TYR A 468 -73.54 20.95 53.10
C TYR A 468 -74.59 21.17 54.19
N LYS A 469 -74.20 21.28 55.47
CA LYS A 469 -75.13 21.66 56.54
C LYS A 469 -75.78 23.02 56.29
N GLN A 470 -75.02 24.03 55.87
CA GLN A 470 -75.57 25.35 55.51
C GLN A 470 -76.54 25.27 54.33
N SER A 471 -76.18 24.54 53.27
CA SER A 471 -77.05 24.32 52.10
C SER A 471 -78.34 23.58 52.46
N LEU A 472 -78.26 22.58 53.34
CA LEU A 472 -79.44 21.86 53.82
C LEU A 472 -80.33 22.76 54.68
N ARG A 473 -79.74 23.60 55.55
CA ARG A 473 -80.47 24.60 56.35
C ARG A 473 -81.19 25.64 55.48
N SER A 474 -80.56 26.12 54.40
CA SER A 474 -81.18 27.09 53.48
C SER A 474 -82.36 26.51 52.69
N THR A 475 -82.47 25.18 52.59
CA THR A 475 -83.59 24.48 51.95
C THR A 475 -84.55 23.81 52.94
N MET A 476 -84.38 24.02 54.25
CA MET A 476 -85.36 23.66 55.28
C MET A 476 -86.13 24.90 55.81
N GLY A 477 -85.79 26.09 55.29
CA GLY A 477 -86.43 27.38 55.58
C GLY A 477 -87.37 27.90 54.48
N GLU A 478 -87.63 27.09 53.46
CA GLU A 478 -88.83 27.10 52.59
C GLU A 478 -89.61 25.82 52.87
#